data_AF-A0A1G2HMM7-F1
#
_entry.id   AF-A0A1G2HMM7-F1
#
_cell.length_a   1.000
_cell.length_b   1.000
_cell.length_c   1.000
_cell.angle_alpha   90.00
_cell.angle_beta   90.00
_cell.angle_gamma   90.00
#
_symmetry.space_group_name_H-M   'P 1'
#
loop_
_entity.id
_entity.type
_entity.pdbx_description
1 polymer ?
#
loop_
_entity_poly.entity_id
_entity_poly.type
_entity_poly.pdbx_seq_one_letter_code
_entity_poly.pdbx_strand_id
1 'polypeptide(L)'
;MCNKSMLNHHQRGVSLVVTFLIMTIMLSIVLSVSIILVSQIKVIRNIGSSVSAFYAAETGNEKTLYFDRKQVPPGGNRGLCNLCNACTSDDCMGCTAVPTGPHGCDTDSCLNCRVIYVSVFDGRSYLVDANVEVKSGSNVFTVNSRGLYKDTARALEISSSD
;
A
#
# COMPACT_ATOMS: atom_id res chain seq x y z
N MET A 1 22.81 -49.03 -72.58
CA MET A 1 23.34 -47.98 -71.68
C MET A 1 22.40 -46.79 -71.72
N CYS A 2 21.58 -46.58 -70.69
CA CYS A 2 20.90 -45.31 -70.47
C CYS A 2 21.57 -44.65 -69.27
N ASN A 3 22.43 -43.67 -69.56
CA ASN A 3 23.09 -42.85 -68.54
C ASN A 3 22.17 -41.68 -68.25
N LYS A 4 21.68 -41.58 -67.02
CA LYS A 4 20.94 -40.39 -66.55
C LYS A 4 21.51 -39.91 -65.22
N SER A 5 22.79 -39.54 -65.26
CA SER A 5 23.40 -38.65 -64.29
C SER A 5 22.90 -37.21 -64.51
N MET A 6 21.69 -36.87 -64.04
CA MET A 6 21.27 -35.47 -63.88
C MET A 6 20.12 -35.38 -62.88
N LEU A 7 20.45 -35.45 -61.60
CA LEU A 7 19.57 -35.13 -60.49
C LEU A 7 20.41 -34.50 -59.38
N ASN A 8 21.01 -33.33 -59.61
CA ASN A 8 21.71 -32.64 -58.49
C ASN A 8 22.04 -31.15 -58.64
N HIS A 9 21.14 -30.30 -59.16
CA HIS A 9 21.42 -28.84 -59.21
C HIS A 9 20.31 -27.91 -58.71
N HIS A 10 19.16 -28.41 -58.23
CA HIS A 10 18.03 -27.57 -57.79
C HIS A 10 17.92 -27.38 -56.26
N GLN A 11 18.86 -27.88 -55.46
CA GLN A 11 18.80 -27.86 -53.99
C GLN A 11 19.46 -26.63 -53.32
N ARG A 12 20.13 -25.74 -54.08
CA ARG A 12 20.95 -24.67 -53.49
C ARG A 12 20.16 -23.43 -53.01
N GLY A 13 18.95 -23.20 -53.52
CA GLY A 13 18.11 -22.07 -53.09
C GLY A 13 17.26 -22.34 -51.83
N VAL A 14 16.91 -23.61 -51.59
CA VAL A 14 15.98 -24.00 -50.51
C VAL A 14 16.60 -23.78 -49.12
N SER A 15 17.91 -23.96 -48.99
CA SER A 15 18.63 -23.77 -47.72
C SER A 15 18.56 -22.31 -47.21
N LEU A 16 18.59 -21.34 -48.11
CA LEU A 16 18.53 -19.91 -47.76
C LEU A 16 17.13 -19.50 -47.29
N VAL A 17 16.09 -20.05 -47.92
CA VAL A 17 14.70 -19.79 -47.50
C VAL A 17 14.42 -20.39 -46.12
N VAL A 18 14.89 -21.62 -45.86
CA VAL A 18 14.68 -22.29 -44.56
C VAL A 18 15.40 -21.55 -43.43
N THR A 19 16.64 -21.11 -43.64
CA THR A 19 17.38 -20.34 -42.63
C THR A 19 16.73 -18.98 -42.37
N PHE A 20 16.24 -18.30 -43.40
CA PHE A 20 15.48 -17.05 -43.24
C PHE A 20 14.21 -17.25 -42.40
N LEU A 21 13.43 -18.30 -42.69
CA LEU A 21 12.24 -18.63 -41.91
C LEU A 21 12.58 -18.89 -40.44
N ILE A 22 13.61 -19.69 -40.15
CA ILE A 22 14.04 -19.95 -38.77
C ILE A 22 14.48 -18.67 -38.08
N MET A 23 15.24 -17.80 -38.75
CA MET A 23 15.67 -16.52 -38.18
C MET A 23 14.49 -15.61 -37.86
N THR A 24 13.46 -15.55 -38.73
CA THR A 24 12.26 -14.76 -38.46
C THR A 24 11.47 -15.29 -37.26
N ILE A 25 11.34 -16.61 -37.13
CA ILE A 25 10.69 -17.24 -35.98
C ILE A 25 11.47 -16.94 -34.70
N MET A 26 12.79 -17.10 -34.71
CA MET A 26 13.65 -16.79 -33.56
C MET A 26 13.53 -15.32 -33.14
N LEU A 27 13.54 -14.40 -34.11
CA LEU A 27 13.38 -12.98 -33.85
C LEU A 27 12.01 -12.68 -33.19
N SER A 28 10.93 -13.28 -33.69
CA SER A 28 9.58 -13.09 -33.14
C SER A 28 9.47 -13.54 -31.67
N ILE A 29 10.15 -14.62 -31.30
CA ILE A 29 10.19 -15.13 -29.93
C ILE A 29 10.93 -14.14 -29.03
N VAL A 30 12.10 -13.65 -29.46
CA VAL A 30 12.93 -12.70 -28.69
C VAL A 30 12.19 -11.38 -28.46
N LEU A 31 11.52 -10.83 -29.49
CA LEU A 31 10.73 -9.60 -29.33
C LEU A 31 9.56 -9.81 -28.37
N SER A 32 8.87 -10.94 -28.47
CA SER A 32 7.74 -11.27 -27.57
C SER A 32 8.18 -11.31 -26.11
N VAL A 33 9.30 -11.98 -25.81
CA VAL A 33 9.87 -12.02 -24.46
C VAL A 33 10.27 -10.63 -23.97
N SER A 34 10.87 -9.82 -24.84
CA SER A 34 11.30 -8.45 -24.50
C SER A 34 10.12 -7.56 -24.09
N ILE A 35 8.97 -7.67 -24.79
CA ILE A 35 7.75 -6.94 -24.45
C ILE A 35 7.22 -7.35 -23.07
N ILE A 36 7.22 -8.65 -22.79
CA ILE A 36 6.79 -9.18 -21.49
C ILE A 36 7.68 -8.62 -20.37
N LEU A 37 9.01 -8.67 -20.53
CA LEU A 37 9.95 -8.18 -19.51
C LEU A 37 9.77 -6.68 -19.22
N VAL A 38 9.60 -5.85 -20.25
CA VAL A 38 9.37 -4.40 -20.07
C VAL A 38 8.06 -4.13 -19.31
N SER A 39 7.01 -4.93 -19.56
CA SER A 39 5.75 -4.80 -18.82
C SER A 39 5.90 -5.13 -17.34
N GLN A 40 6.69 -6.15 -17.01
CA GLN A 40 6.93 -6.58 -15.63
C GLN A 40 7.71 -5.53 -14.81
N ILE A 41 8.67 -4.84 -15.43
CA ILE A 41 9.43 -3.75 -14.76
C ILE A 41 8.51 -2.64 -14.26
N LYS A 42 7.47 -2.27 -15.04
CA LYS A 42 6.48 -1.26 -14.61
C LYS A 42 5.69 -1.72 -13.40
N VAL A 43 5.30 -2.99 -13.36
CA VAL A 43 4.58 -3.60 -12.22
C VAL A 43 5.44 -3.56 -10.96
N ILE A 44 6.72 -3.94 -11.05
CA ILE A 44 7.66 -3.94 -9.91
C ILE A 44 7.82 -2.54 -9.31
N ARG A 45 7.90 -1.49 -10.14
CA ARG A 45 7.99 -0.11 -9.66
C ARG A 45 6.75 0.33 -8.86
N ASN A 46 5.56 -0.13 -9.26
CA ASN A 46 4.32 0.14 -8.52
C ASN A 46 4.24 -0.66 -7.23
N ILE A 47 4.83 -1.86 -7.16
CA ILE A 47 4.93 -2.65 -5.94
C ILE A 47 5.79 -1.90 -4.91
N GLY A 48 6.95 -1.36 -5.29
CA GLY A 48 7.79 -0.58 -4.37
C GLY A 48 7.07 0.63 -3.77
N SER A 49 6.26 1.32 -4.59
CA SER A 49 5.44 2.45 -4.11
C SER A 49 4.30 1.97 -3.21
N SER A 50 3.71 0.80 -3.50
CA SER A 50 2.69 0.17 -2.66
C SER A 50 3.20 -0.22 -1.29
N VAL A 51 4.39 -0.82 -1.20
CA VAL A 51 5.01 -1.20 0.09
C VAL A 51 5.32 0.05 0.91
N SER A 52 5.78 1.12 0.26
CA SER A 52 6.07 2.38 0.94
C SER A 52 4.81 3.05 1.49
N ALA A 53 3.71 3.05 0.72
CA ALA A 53 2.40 3.53 1.17
C ALA A 53 1.82 2.65 2.29
N PHE A 54 2.01 1.34 2.22
CA PHE A 54 1.60 0.40 3.28
C PHE A 54 2.34 0.68 4.59
N TYR A 55 3.66 0.86 4.52
CA TYR A 55 4.47 1.21 5.68
C TYR A 55 4.05 2.54 6.31
N ALA A 56 3.68 3.54 5.50
CA ALA A 56 3.12 4.79 6.01
C ALA A 56 1.79 4.56 6.75
N ALA A 57 0.92 3.70 6.22
CA ALA A 57 -0.33 3.34 6.89
C ALA A 57 -0.09 2.63 8.24
N GLU A 58 0.80 1.64 8.28
CA GLU A 58 1.18 0.95 9.53
C GLU A 58 1.76 1.90 10.56
N THR A 59 2.60 2.84 10.13
CA THR A 59 3.18 3.87 11.02
C THR A 59 2.09 4.71 11.70
N GLY A 60 1.03 5.09 10.96
CA GLY A 60 -0.11 5.82 11.54
C GLY A 60 -0.88 5.00 12.57
N ASN A 61 -1.09 3.71 12.32
CA ASN A 61 -1.73 2.80 13.28
C ASN A 61 -0.87 2.65 14.55
N GLU A 62 0.42 2.39 14.39
CA GLU A 62 1.36 2.21 15.51
C GLU A 62 1.48 3.49 16.34
N LYS A 63 1.57 4.67 15.70
CA LYS A 63 1.58 5.95 16.42
C LYS A 63 0.31 6.11 17.27
N THR A 64 -0.85 5.84 16.69
CA THR A 64 -2.14 5.96 17.41
C THR A 64 -2.22 4.99 18.58
N LEU A 65 -1.83 3.72 18.37
CA LEU A 65 -1.79 2.70 19.42
C LEU A 65 -0.77 3.04 20.52
N TYR A 66 0.35 3.64 20.14
CA TYR A 66 1.36 4.11 21.09
C TYR A 66 0.77 5.20 22.00
N PHE A 67 0.13 6.22 21.44
CA PHE A 67 -0.51 7.27 22.24
C PHE A 67 -1.63 6.70 23.11
N ASP A 68 -2.49 5.84 22.56
CA ASP A 68 -3.58 5.21 23.29
C ASP A 68 -3.10 4.42 24.52
N ARG A 69 -1.97 3.70 24.40
CA ARG A 69 -1.48 2.80 25.45
C ARG A 69 -0.40 3.38 26.37
N LYS A 70 0.40 4.33 25.90
CA LYS A 70 1.58 4.85 26.62
C LYS A 70 1.40 6.28 27.10
N GLN A 71 0.55 7.08 26.46
CA GLN A 71 0.33 8.49 26.78
C GLN A 71 -1.06 8.69 27.40
N VAL A 72 -1.39 7.83 28.37
CA VAL A 72 -2.67 7.89 29.08
C VAL A 72 -2.61 9.03 30.11
N PRO A 73 -3.53 10.01 30.08
CA PRO A 73 -3.57 11.08 31.06
C PRO A 73 -3.87 10.53 32.48
N PRO A 74 -3.40 11.19 33.55
CA PRO A 74 -3.64 10.73 34.92
C PRO A 74 -5.16 10.70 35.22
N GLY A 75 -5.68 9.51 35.54
CA GLY A 75 -7.12 9.29 35.78
C GLY A 75 -7.91 8.78 34.56
N GLY A 76 -7.30 8.78 33.37
CA GLY A 76 -7.90 8.24 32.16
C GLY A 76 -7.61 6.76 31.94
N ASN A 77 -8.45 6.10 31.13
CA ASN A 77 -8.24 4.71 30.71
C ASN A 77 -7.55 4.58 29.35
N ARG A 78 -7.57 5.65 28.52
CA ARG A 78 -7.09 5.66 27.14
C ARG A 78 -6.39 6.97 26.82
N GLY A 79 -5.26 6.90 26.12
CA GLY A 79 -4.53 8.09 25.68
C GLY A 79 -5.06 8.72 24.40
N LEU A 80 -5.96 8.05 23.66
CA LEU A 80 -6.50 8.53 22.39
C LEU A 80 -7.15 9.92 22.51
N CYS A 81 -7.98 10.14 23.54
CA CYS A 81 -8.68 11.41 23.72
C CYS A 81 -7.75 12.58 24.06
N ASN A 82 -6.52 12.29 24.50
CA ASN A 82 -5.48 13.29 24.73
C ASN A 82 -4.49 13.41 23.56
N LEU A 83 -4.64 12.63 22.49
CA LEU A 83 -3.68 12.53 21.39
C LEU A 83 -3.42 13.90 20.74
N CYS A 84 -4.47 14.69 20.48
CA CYS A 84 -4.30 16.01 19.86
C CYS A 84 -3.61 17.04 20.78
N ASN A 85 -3.59 16.82 22.09
CA ASN A 85 -2.86 17.68 23.03
C ASN A 85 -1.43 17.18 23.26
N ALA A 86 -1.23 15.86 23.23
CA ALA A 86 0.06 15.23 23.49
C ALA A 86 0.97 15.20 22.24
N CYS A 87 0.38 15.20 21.04
CA CYS A 87 1.12 15.23 19.80
C CYS A 87 1.45 16.67 19.39
N THR A 88 2.68 16.90 18.93
CA THR A 88 3.07 18.22 18.41
C THR A 88 2.37 18.48 17.07
N SER A 89 2.14 19.75 16.73
CA SER A 89 1.48 20.14 15.47
C SER A 89 2.23 19.67 14.22
N ASP A 90 3.53 19.42 14.33
CA ASP A 90 4.37 18.92 13.24
C ASP A 90 4.21 17.40 13.04
N ASP A 91 3.94 16.67 14.13
CA ASP A 91 3.77 15.22 14.12
C ASP A 91 2.34 14.78 13.78
N CYS A 92 1.34 15.55 14.22
CA CYS A 92 -0.09 15.31 13.99
C CYS A 92 -0.75 16.58 13.45
N MET A 93 -0.44 16.91 12.20
CA MET A 93 -1.02 18.05 11.50
C MET A 93 -2.53 17.93 11.39
N GLY A 94 -3.22 19.02 11.70
CA GLY A 94 -4.68 19.09 11.62
C GLY A 94 -5.38 18.08 12.54
N CYS A 95 -4.80 17.75 13.70
CA CYS A 95 -5.43 16.85 14.65
C CYS A 95 -6.76 17.43 15.16
N THR A 96 -7.83 16.68 14.99
CA THR A 96 -9.17 17.02 15.46
C THR A 96 -9.75 15.87 16.27
N ALA A 97 -10.13 16.15 17.52
CA ALA A 97 -10.93 15.26 18.33
C ALA A 97 -12.41 15.69 18.26
N VAL A 98 -13.27 14.80 17.80
CA VAL A 98 -14.70 15.05 17.55
C VAL A 98 -15.52 14.11 18.43
N PRO A 99 -16.36 14.63 19.33
CA PRO A 99 -17.27 13.81 20.11
C PRO A 99 -18.35 13.21 19.19
N THR A 100 -18.54 11.90 19.25
CA THR A 100 -19.59 11.17 18.50
C THR A 100 -20.81 10.84 19.36
N GLY A 101 -20.78 11.16 20.66
CA GLY A 101 -21.87 10.92 21.60
C GLY A 101 -21.67 11.61 22.96
N PRO A 102 -22.50 11.30 23.96
CA PRO A 102 -22.37 11.82 25.32
C PRO A 102 -21.01 11.46 25.92
N HIS A 103 -20.42 12.40 26.68
CA HIS A 103 -19.05 12.30 27.22
C HIS A 103 -17.97 12.08 26.14
N GLY A 104 -18.28 12.47 24.91
CA GLY A 104 -17.40 12.32 23.75
C GLY A 104 -16.06 13.02 23.93
N CYS A 105 -14.97 12.28 23.73
CA CYS A 105 -13.58 12.78 23.84
C CYS A 105 -13.17 13.33 25.21
N ASP A 106 -13.92 13.00 26.26
CA ASP A 106 -13.51 13.27 27.64
C ASP A 106 -12.23 12.49 28.00
N THR A 107 -11.30 13.11 28.71
CA THR A 107 -9.99 12.51 29.02
C THR A 107 -10.08 11.40 30.05
N ASP A 108 -11.11 11.43 30.91
CA ASP A 108 -11.27 10.44 31.99
C ASP A 108 -11.93 9.16 31.45
N SER A 109 -13.04 9.31 30.73
CA SER A 109 -13.83 8.18 30.22
C SER A 109 -13.46 7.74 28.80
N CYS A 110 -13.04 8.67 27.94
CA CYS A 110 -12.68 8.47 26.53
C CYS A 110 -13.64 7.55 25.76
N LEU A 111 -14.93 7.85 25.84
CA LEU A 111 -15.99 7.16 25.12
C LEU A 111 -16.47 8.02 23.96
N ASN A 112 -17.01 7.39 22.91
CA ASN A 112 -17.63 8.07 21.76
C ASN A 112 -16.77 9.23 21.24
N CYS A 113 -15.51 8.93 20.92
CA CYS A 113 -14.55 9.91 20.45
C CYS A 113 -13.94 9.48 19.14
N ARG A 114 -13.92 10.40 18.18
CA ARG A 114 -13.24 10.23 16.89
C ARG A 114 -12.09 11.22 16.78
N VAL A 115 -10.88 10.72 16.58
CA VAL A 115 -9.66 11.51 16.39
C VAL A 115 -9.16 11.33 14.98
N ILE A 116 -9.00 12.44 14.26
CA ILE A 116 -8.52 12.47 12.88
C ILE A 116 -7.26 13.32 12.84
N TYR A 117 -6.20 12.84 12.21
CA TYR A 117 -4.98 13.64 12.01
C TYR A 117 -4.19 13.17 10.80
N VAL A 118 -3.30 14.04 10.32
CA VAL A 118 -2.39 13.77 9.21
C VAL A 118 -0.95 13.88 9.70
N SER A 119 -0.06 13.07 9.16
CA SER A 119 1.38 13.25 9.32
C SER A 119 2.08 13.09 7.98
N VAL A 120 3.16 13.84 7.78
CA VAL A 120 3.98 13.81 6.57
C VAL A 120 5.43 13.65 6.99
N PHE A 121 6.13 12.69 6.39
CA PHE A 121 7.53 12.42 6.65
C PHE A 121 8.17 11.78 5.42
N ASP A 122 9.40 12.17 5.07
CA ASP A 122 10.19 11.55 4.00
C ASP A 122 9.43 11.39 2.65
N GLY A 123 8.63 12.39 2.27
CA GLY A 123 7.81 12.36 1.04
C GLY A 123 6.63 11.36 1.08
N ARG A 124 6.32 10.81 2.25
CA ARG A 124 5.17 9.96 2.55
C ARG A 124 4.20 10.72 3.43
N SER A 125 2.95 10.33 3.40
CA SER A 125 1.95 10.84 4.34
C SER A 125 1.04 9.74 4.81
N TYR A 126 0.43 9.89 5.98
CA TYR A 126 -0.72 9.09 6.37
C TYR A 126 -1.81 9.95 6.97
N LEU A 127 -3.04 9.55 6.73
CA LEU A 127 -4.24 10.05 7.37
C LEU A 127 -4.73 8.97 8.32
N VAL A 128 -4.86 9.30 9.61
CA VAL A 128 -5.49 8.42 10.59
C VAL A 128 -6.89 8.92 10.90
N ASP A 129 -7.82 7.99 11.00
CA ASP A 129 -9.16 8.14 11.53
C ASP A 129 -9.36 7.08 12.60
N ALA A 130 -9.23 7.48 13.86
CA ALA A 130 -9.33 6.63 15.03
C ALA A 130 -10.64 6.92 15.76
N ASN A 131 -11.35 5.88 16.20
CA ASN A 131 -12.68 6.02 16.75
C ASN A 131 -12.87 5.04 17.92
N VAL A 132 -13.39 5.54 19.04
CA VAL A 132 -13.84 4.73 20.17
C VAL A 132 -15.34 4.89 20.28
N GLU A 133 -16.08 3.81 20.13
CA GLU A 133 -17.55 3.79 20.22
C GLU A 133 -18.01 2.70 21.19
N VAL A 134 -19.04 3.00 21.98
CA VAL A 134 -19.70 1.98 22.79
C VAL A 134 -20.76 1.28 21.93
N LYS A 135 -20.52 0.01 21.59
CA LYS A 135 -21.47 -0.82 20.84
C LYS A 135 -21.98 -1.95 21.72
N SER A 136 -23.30 -1.98 21.96
CA SER A 136 -23.96 -3.04 22.73
C SER A 136 -23.36 -3.26 24.13
N GLY A 137 -22.86 -2.19 24.77
CA GLY A 137 -22.23 -2.25 26.09
C GLY A 137 -20.74 -2.61 26.11
N SER A 138 -20.12 -2.86 24.95
CA SER A 138 -18.66 -3.05 24.80
C SER A 138 -18.01 -1.84 24.14
N ASN A 139 -16.79 -1.54 24.52
CA ASN A 139 -15.99 -0.48 23.92
C ASN A 139 -15.29 -1.01 22.68
N VAL A 140 -15.66 -0.50 21.52
CA VAL A 140 -15.02 -0.82 20.24
C VAL A 140 -14.09 0.31 19.87
N PHE A 141 -12.80 0.00 19.82
CA PHE A 141 -11.77 0.90 19.32
C PHE A 141 -11.38 0.49 17.91
N THR A 142 -11.49 1.42 16.97
CA THR A 142 -11.14 1.22 15.56
C THR A 142 -10.14 2.28 15.13
N VAL A 143 -9.09 1.89 14.42
CA VAL A 143 -8.12 2.80 13.81
C VAL A 143 -8.04 2.48 12.32
N ASN A 144 -8.39 3.46 11.49
CA ASN A 144 -8.24 3.39 10.06
C ASN A 144 -7.11 4.34 9.64
N SER A 145 -6.00 3.78 9.14
CA SER A 145 -4.87 4.55 8.65
C SER A 145 -4.70 4.38 7.16
N ARG A 146 -4.59 5.50 6.45
CA ARG A 146 -4.41 5.56 5.00
C ARG A 146 -3.07 6.18 4.68
N GLY A 147 -2.11 5.36 4.26
CA GLY A 147 -0.80 5.80 3.83
C GLY A 147 -0.77 6.14 2.33
N LEU A 148 -0.09 7.22 2.00
CA LEU A 148 0.12 7.70 0.64
C LEU A 148 1.62 7.85 0.37
N TYR A 149 2.04 7.41 -0.81
CA TYR A 149 3.36 7.65 -1.34
C TYR A 149 3.31 7.71 -2.87
N LYS A 150 3.77 8.84 -3.43
CA LYS A 150 3.58 9.18 -4.86
C LYS A 150 2.09 9.03 -5.23
N ASP A 151 1.77 8.33 -6.31
CA ASP A 151 0.39 8.12 -6.77
C ASP A 151 -0.25 6.84 -6.20
N THR A 152 0.32 6.27 -5.13
CA THR A 152 -0.16 5.02 -4.53
C THR A 152 -0.67 5.25 -3.11
N ALA A 153 -1.87 4.77 -2.83
CA ALA A 153 -2.47 4.76 -1.51
C ALA A 153 -2.74 3.34 -1.02
N ARG A 154 -2.54 3.10 0.27
CA ARG A 154 -2.90 1.85 0.97
C ARG A 154 -3.58 2.20 2.28
N ALA A 155 -4.59 1.42 2.65
CA ALA A 155 -5.34 1.62 3.87
C ALA A 155 -5.30 0.35 4.72
N LEU A 156 -5.24 0.52 6.03
CA LEU A 156 -5.29 -0.53 7.02
C LEU A 156 -6.27 -0.15 8.12
N GLU A 157 -7.05 -1.12 8.55
CA GLU A 157 -7.98 -0.96 9.65
C GLU A 157 -7.66 -1.99 10.73
N ILE A 158 -7.59 -1.51 11.96
CA ILE A 158 -7.47 -2.36 13.15
C ILE A 158 -8.68 -2.06 14.02
N SER A 159 -9.34 -3.10 14.51
CA SER A 159 -10.44 -2.97 15.45
C SER A 159 -10.23 -3.91 16.63
N SER A 160 -10.45 -3.42 17.84
CA SER A 160 -10.44 -4.19 19.08
C SER A 160 -11.68 -3.89 19.88
N SER A 161 -12.32 -4.92 20.43
CA SER A 161 -13.41 -4.80 21.40
C SER A 161 -12.92 -5.25 22.77
N ASP A 162 -13.20 -4.45 23.80
CA ASP A 162 -12.99 -4.82 25.20
C ASP A 162 -14.17 -5.62 25.76
#